data_AF-A0A7S1ZA60-F1
#
_entry.id   AF-A0A7S1ZA60-F1
#
_cell.length_a   1.000
_cell.length_b   1.000
_cell.length_c   1.000
_cell.angle_alpha   90.00
_cell.angle_beta   90.00
_cell.angle_gamma   90.00
#
_symmetry.space_group_name_H-M   'P 1'
#
loop_
_entity.id
_entity.type
_entity.pdbx_description
1 polymer ?
#
loop_
_entity_poly.entity_id
_entity_poly.type
_entity_poly.pdbx_seq_one_letter_code
_entity_poly.pdbx_strand_id
1 'polypeptide(L)'
;NNKNLSSVSKKHWGEREIEITRTHIYTESRKKLKQPRKTLTLTSPPKKEMARKETKDSGNKFHFSIDRGGTFTDIHCLLPNNTEIVRKLLSEDPDNYPDAPTEGIRRILSEHDTPLTSISYDRNIPVNTSRIGSIRMGTTVATNALLERKGERMGLVITKGFK
;
A
#
# COMPACT_ATOMS: atom_id res chain seq x y z
N ASN A 1 3.12 2.14 -62.26
CA ASN A 1 1.76 1.85 -61.76
C ASN A 1 1.75 0.60 -60.92
N ASN A 2 1.87 0.72 -59.60
CA ASN A 2 1.22 -0.22 -58.68
C ASN A 2 1.05 0.43 -57.29
N LYS A 3 -0.15 0.30 -56.74
CA LYS A 3 -0.66 0.96 -55.54
C LYS A 3 -0.43 0.09 -54.28
N ASN A 4 -0.26 0.79 -53.15
CA ASN A 4 -0.65 0.47 -51.76
C ASN A 4 -0.14 -0.81 -51.06
N LEU A 5 0.41 -0.64 -49.85
CA LEU A 5 -0.23 -1.09 -48.59
C LEU A 5 0.53 -0.58 -47.32
N SER A 6 -0.24 0.15 -46.50
CA SER A 6 -0.26 0.27 -45.03
C SER A 6 1.05 0.30 -44.19
N SER A 7 1.22 1.43 -43.52
CA SER A 7 2.10 1.66 -42.37
C SER A 7 1.59 0.92 -41.10
N VAL A 8 2.45 0.08 -40.53
CA VAL A 8 2.29 -0.47 -39.16
C VAL A 8 3.27 0.25 -38.25
N SER A 9 2.79 1.19 -37.44
CA SER A 9 3.56 1.75 -36.33
C SER A 9 3.38 0.84 -35.12
N LYS A 10 4.38 -0.02 -34.87
CA LYS A 10 4.54 -0.70 -33.58
C LYS A 10 4.95 0.37 -32.55
N LYS A 11 4.06 0.72 -31.62
CA LYS A 11 4.46 1.40 -30.38
C LYS A 11 4.46 0.38 -29.26
N HIS A 12 5.66 -0.12 -28.96
CA HIS A 12 6.01 -0.80 -27.73
C HIS A 12 5.79 0.18 -26.56
N TRP A 13 4.91 -0.15 -25.62
CA TRP A 13 4.80 0.56 -24.35
C TRP A 13 5.27 -0.38 -23.25
N GLY A 14 6.43 -0.05 -22.69
CA GLY A 14 7.16 -0.86 -21.74
C GLY A 14 6.48 -0.94 -20.38
N GLU A 15 6.61 -2.13 -19.80
CA GLU A 15 6.43 -2.43 -18.39
C GLU A 15 7.14 -1.38 -17.53
N ARG A 16 6.39 -0.71 -16.66
CA ARG A 16 6.95 0.07 -15.55
C ARG A 16 6.23 -0.32 -14.27
N GLU A 17 6.45 -1.55 -13.84
CA GLU A 17 6.40 -1.87 -12.42
C GLU A 17 7.66 -1.26 -11.78
N ILE A 18 7.46 -0.35 -10.83
CA ILE A 18 8.56 0.12 -9.98
C ILE A 18 8.68 -0.89 -8.84
N GLU A 19 9.44 -1.94 -9.09
CA GLU A 19 9.92 -2.84 -8.06
C GLU A 19 11.04 -2.13 -7.28
N ILE A 20 10.76 -1.70 -6.04
CA ILE A 20 11.82 -1.25 -5.13
C ILE A 20 12.50 -2.52 -4.62
N THR A 21 13.45 -3.05 -5.40
CA THR A 21 14.36 -4.11 -4.95
C THR A 21 15.17 -3.62 -3.75
N ARG A 22 15.00 -4.30 -2.60
CA ARG A 22 15.86 -4.13 -1.42
C ARG A 22 17.32 -4.31 -1.81
N THR A 23 18.11 -3.26 -1.61
CA THR A 23 19.57 -3.26 -1.74
C THR A 23 20.18 -4.26 -0.76
N HIS A 24 20.82 -5.30 -1.29
CA HIS A 24 21.77 -6.13 -0.56
C HIS A 24 23.11 -5.39 -0.46
N ILE A 25 23.64 -5.21 0.75
CA ILE A 25 25.03 -4.81 0.98
C ILE A 25 25.65 -5.83 1.95
N TYR A 26 26.51 -6.70 1.37
CA TYR A 26 27.85 -7.19 1.79
C TYR A 26 28.14 -7.41 3.30
N THR A 27 28.86 -8.45 3.80
CA THR A 27 29.71 -9.49 3.20
C THR A 27 30.04 -10.60 4.21
N GLU A 28 30.56 -11.70 3.67
CA GLU A 28 31.09 -12.90 4.33
C GLU A 28 32.24 -12.71 5.35
N SER A 29 32.45 -13.81 6.08
CA SER A 29 33.73 -14.34 6.56
C SER A 29 34.21 -13.94 7.97
N ARG A 30 33.83 -14.81 8.93
CA ARG A 30 34.67 -15.10 10.10
C ARG A 30 36.00 -15.73 9.65
N LYS A 31 37.13 -15.13 10.05
CA LYS A 31 38.27 -15.84 10.69
C LYS A 31 39.30 -14.84 11.28
N LYS A 32 39.27 -14.75 12.62
CA LYS A 32 40.39 -14.63 13.59
C LYS A 32 41.57 -13.67 13.28
N LEU A 33 41.80 -12.66 14.14
CA LEU A 33 42.77 -12.68 15.26
C LEU A 33 43.04 -11.27 15.89
N LYS A 34 43.08 -11.28 17.24
CA LYS A 34 43.77 -10.38 18.20
C LYS A 34 43.17 -9.00 18.54
N GLN A 35 42.89 -8.85 19.85
CA GLN A 35 42.48 -7.64 20.59
C GLN A 35 43.68 -6.68 20.84
N PRO A 36 43.60 -5.55 21.60
CA PRO A 36 42.47 -4.91 22.33
C PRO A 36 42.41 -3.36 22.28
N ARG A 37 41.29 -2.74 22.71
CA ARG A 37 41.27 -1.61 23.66
C ARG A 37 39.85 -1.29 24.14
N LYS A 38 39.73 -1.05 25.46
CA LYS A 38 38.50 -0.81 26.22
C LYS A 38 37.92 0.58 25.93
N THR A 39 36.60 0.70 25.82
CA THR A 39 35.88 1.97 26.01
C THR A 39 34.54 1.66 26.69
N LEU A 40 34.33 2.29 27.86
CA LEU A 40 33.10 2.25 28.65
C LEU A 40 31.94 2.79 27.81
N THR A 41 30.82 2.05 27.75
CA THR A 41 29.55 2.58 27.22
C THR A 41 28.42 2.28 28.20
N LEU A 42 27.71 3.35 28.56
CA LEU A 42 26.45 3.38 29.30
C LEU A 42 25.45 2.45 28.61
N THR A 43 24.95 1.45 29.31
CA THR A 43 23.83 0.64 28.82
C THR A 43 22.55 1.47 28.90
N SER A 44 21.93 1.72 27.75
CA SER A 44 20.54 2.16 27.71
C SER A 44 19.64 1.02 28.19
N PRO A 45 18.63 1.26 29.04
CA PRO A 45 17.72 0.22 29.49
C PRO A 45 16.92 -0.34 28.29
N PRO A 46 16.53 -1.62 28.32
CA PRO A 46 15.82 -2.25 27.20
C PRO A 46 14.49 -1.51 26.95
N LYS A 47 14.22 -1.18 25.69
CA LYS A 47 12.92 -0.64 25.27
C LYS A 47 11.84 -1.63 25.69
N LYS A 48 10.92 -1.19 26.55
CA LYS A 48 9.69 -1.90 26.85
C LYS A 48 8.92 -2.09 25.54
N GLU A 49 8.92 -3.32 25.05
CA GLU A 49 8.02 -3.75 23.99
C GLU A 49 6.60 -3.67 24.54
N MET A 50 5.87 -2.61 24.17
CA MET A 50 4.44 -2.50 24.46
C MET A 50 3.75 -3.53 23.58
N ALA A 51 3.50 -4.70 24.15
CA ALA A 51 2.69 -5.75 23.56
C ALA A 51 1.36 -5.14 23.09
N ARG A 52 1.19 -5.03 21.77
CA ARG A 52 -0.13 -4.85 21.17
C ARG A 52 -0.91 -6.09 21.56
N LYS A 53 -1.99 -5.89 22.33
CA LYS A 53 -2.93 -6.92 22.73
C LYS A 53 -3.46 -7.58 21.47
N GLU A 54 -2.95 -8.75 21.12
CA GLU A 54 -3.44 -9.56 20.01
C GLU A 54 -4.89 -9.92 20.29
N THR A 55 -5.82 -9.22 19.65
CA THR A 55 -7.17 -9.74 19.49
C THR A 55 -7.05 -10.92 18.56
N LYS A 56 -7.27 -12.11 19.12
CA LYS A 56 -7.21 -13.42 18.49
C LYS A 56 -8.31 -13.56 17.42
N ASP A 57 -8.25 -12.78 16.35
CA ASP A 57 -9.02 -13.03 15.15
C ASP A 57 -8.19 -13.97 14.26
N SER A 58 -8.61 -15.22 14.26
CA SER A 58 -8.23 -16.33 13.38
C SER A 58 -7.20 -15.97 12.29
N GLY A 59 -5.94 -16.35 12.49
CA GLY A 59 -4.78 -16.07 11.62
C GLY A 59 -4.83 -16.69 10.23
N ASN A 60 -5.88 -16.39 9.45
CA ASN A 60 -6.07 -16.88 8.10
C ASN A 60 -6.82 -15.90 7.18
N LYS A 61 -6.80 -14.60 7.49
CA LYS A 61 -7.46 -13.53 6.72
C LYS A 61 -6.49 -12.43 6.32
N PHE A 62 -6.88 -11.66 5.30
CA PHE A 62 -6.12 -10.51 4.81
C PHE A 62 -6.51 -9.25 5.60
N HIS A 63 -5.52 -8.46 6.02
CA HIS A 63 -5.75 -7.20 6.74
C HIS A 63 -5.11 -6.04 5.99
N PHE A 64 -5.93 -5.12 5.50
CA PHE A 64 -5.48 -3.99 4.70
C PHE A 64 -5.41 -2.70 5.54
N SER A 65 -4.35 -1.93 5.32
CA SER A 65 -4.22 -0.53 5.74
C SER A 65 -3.93 0.29 4.49
N ILE A 66 -4.84 1.20 4.14
CA ILE A 66 -4.81 1.96 2.89
C ILE A 66 -4.73 3.44 3.23
N ASP A 67 -3.83 4.17 2.58
CA ASP A 67 -3.74 5.62 2.64
C ASP A 67 -3.94 6.21 1.24
N ARG A 68 -5.10 6.82 1.00
CA ARG A 68 -5.39 7.52 -0.25
C ARG A 68 -4.84 8.94 -0.20
N GLY A 69 -3.75 9.16 -0.92
CA GLY A 69 -3.17 10.47 -1.22
C GLY A 69 -3.86 11.21 -2.36
N GLY A 70 -3.41 12.44 -2.65
CA GLY A 70 -3.82 13.18 -3.84
C GLY A 70 -3.29 12.57 -5.15
N THR A 71 -2.01 12.16 -5.17
CA THR A 71 -1.38 11.57 -6.36
C THR A 71 -1.32 10.04 -6.31
N PHE A 72 -1.00 9.48 -5.15
CA PHE A 72 -0.82 8.04 -4.99
C PHE A 72 -1.67 7.51 -3.84
N THR A 73 -2.08 6.25 -3.98
CA THR A 73 -2.67 5.45 -2.91
C THR A 73 -1.67 4.40 -2.48
N ASP A 74 -1.34 4.38 -1.19
CA ASP A 74 -0.47 3.39 -0.57
C ASP A 74 -1.32 2.29 0.06
N ILE A 75 -0.98 1.03 -0.22
CA ILE A 75 -1.66 -0.14 0.31
C ILE A 75 -0.63 -0.99 1.04
N HIS A 76 -0.88 -1.23 2.33
CA HIS A 76 -0.20 -2.24 3.13
C HIS A 76 -1.18 -3.38 3.42
N CYS A 77 -0.76 -4.61 3.22
CA CYS A 77 -1.54 -5.79 3.53
C CYS A 77 -0.73 -6.77 4.39
N LEU A 78 -1.31 -7.20 5.50
CA LEU A 78 -0.86 -8.38 6.23
C LEU A 78 -1.64 -9.59 5.70
N LEU A 79 -0.93 -10.52 5.08
CA LEU A 79 -1.48 -11.75 4.53
C LEU A 79 -1.84 -12.75 5.66
N PRO A 80 -2.70 -13.75 5.36
CA PRO A 80 -3.00 -14.87 6.26
C PRO A 80 -1.77 -15.57 6.86
N ASN A 81 -0.68 -15.66 6.08
CA ASN A 81 0.57 -16.30 6.49
C ASN A 81 1.55 -15.34 7.22
N ASN A 82 1.07 -14.19 7.67
CA ASN A 82 1.85 -13.11 8.29
C ASN A 82 2.91 -12.47 7.39
N THR A 83 2.87 -12.68 6.08
CA THR A 83 3.69 -11.93 5.12
C THR A 83 3.11 -10.53 4.92
N GLU A 84 3.96 -9.52 4.83
CA GLU A 84 3.55 -8.16 4.52
C GLU A 84 3.75 -7.83 3.04
N ILE A 85 2.74 -7.25 2.42
CA ILE A 85 2.77 -6.76 1.04
C ILE A 85 2.53 -5.26 1.05
N VAL A 86 3.32 -4.53 0.24
CA VAL A 86 3.13 -3.10 0.00
C VAL A 86 2.94 -2.85 -1.48
N ARG A 87 1.94 -2.05 -1.83
CA ARG A 87 1.65 -1.59 -3.19
C ARG A 87 1.41 -0.09 -3.19
N LYS A 88 1.74 0.54 -4.31
CA LYS A 88 1.47 1.95 -4.58
C LYS A 88 0.78 2.04 -5.94
N LEU A 89 -0.37 2.71 -5.98
CA LEU A 89 -1.13 2.97 -7.21
C LEU A 89 -1.27 4.48 -7.40
N LEU A 90 -1.48 4.92 -8.63
CA LEU A 90 -1.98 6.28 -8.86
C LEU A 90 -3.36 6.39 -8.21
N SER A 91 -3.63 7.50 -7.51
CA SER A 91 -4.94 7.70 -6.87
C SER A 91 -6.06 7.85 -7.90
N GLU A 92 -5.72 8.29 -9.12
CA GLU A 92 -6.63 8.43 -10.25
C GLU A 92 -5.95 7.90 -11.52
N ASP A 93 -6.56 6.89 -12.13
CA ASP A 93 -6.11 6.27 -13.38
C ASP A 93 -7.33 5.63 -14.08
N PRO A 94 -8.26 6.47 -14.59
CA PRO A 94 -9.59 6.03 -15.04
C PRO A 94 -9.54 5.06 -16.23
N ASP A 95 -8.45 5.05 -16.99
CA ASP A 95 -8.24 4.11 -18.10
C ASP A 95 -7.98 2.67 -17.62
N ASN A 96 -7.53 2.50 -16.37
CA ASN A 96 -7.12 1.20 -15.84
C ASN A 96 -8.02 0.70 -14.71
N TYR A 97 -8.51 1.59 -13.85
CA TYR A 97 -9.39 1.24 -12.72
C TYR A 97 -10.21 2.44 -12.23
N PRO A 98 -11.43 2.21 -11.72
CA PRO A 98 -12.28 3.29 -11.22
C PRO A 98 -11.85 3.83 -9.85
N ASP A 99 -11.20 3.00 -9.02
CA ASP A 99 -10.82 3.34 -7.64
C ASP A 99 -9.55 2.59 -7.23
N ALA A 100 -8.52 3.34 -6.82
CA ALA A 100 -7.22 2.79 -6.45
C ALA A 100 -7.25 1.89 -5.20
N PRO A 101 -7.94 2.24 -4.09
CA PRO A 101 -8.13 1.34 -2.95
C PRO A 101 -8.68 -0.04 -3.34
N THR A 102 -9.77 -0.07 -4.09
CA THR A 102 -10.43 -1.32 -4.51
C THR A 102 -9.54 -2.14 -5.44
N GLU A 103 -8.86 -1.47 -6.37
CA GLU A 103 -7.89 -2.12 -7.27
C GLU A 103 -6.69 -2.69 -6.50
N GLY A 104 -6.15 -1.97 -5.51
CA GLY A 104 -5.05 -2.44 -4.69
C GLY A 104 -5.40 -3.72 -3.91
N ILE A 105 -6.60 -3.75 -3.32
CA ILE A 105 -7.13 -4.95 -2.66
C ILE A 105 -7.26 -6.09 -3.68
N ARG A 106 -7.84 -5.82 -4.84
CA ARG A 106 -8.06 -6.81 -5.90
C ARG A 106 -6.76 -7.46 -6.36
N ARG A 107 -5.73 -6.68 -6.67
CA ARG A 107 -4.42 -7.19 -7.11
C ARG A 107 -3.80 -8.12 -6.06
N ILE A 108 -3.78 -7.67 -4.80
CA ILE A 108 -3.21 -8.47 -3.70
C ILE A 108 -3.99 -9.77 -3.50
N LEU A 109 -5.33 -9.74 -3.53
CA LEU A 109 -6.13 -10.96 -3.43
C LEU A 109 -5.93 -11.88 -4.65
N SER A 110 -5.81 -11.32 -5.85
CA SER A 110 -5.59 -12.09 -7.08
C SER A 110 -4.23 -12.80 -7.08
N GLU A 111 -3.21 -12.15 -6.54
CA GLU A 111 -1.83 -12.66 -6.47
C GLU A 111 -1.62 -13.65 -5.32
N HIS A 112 -2.34 -13.46 -4.20
CA HIS A 112 -2.03 -14.14 -2.95
C HIS A 112 -3.16 -14.97 -2.33
N ASP A 113 -4.40 -14.87 -2.83
CA ASP A 113 -5.43 -15.84 -2.46
C ASP A 113 -5.24 -17.11 -3.29
N THR A 114 -5.09 -18.24 -2.61
CA THR A 114 -4.57 -19.48 -3.19
C THR A 114 -5.52 -20.12 -4.22
N PRO A 115 -5.02 -20.86 -5.23
CA PRO A 115 -5.83 -21.43 -6.32
C PRO A 115 -6.89 -22.46 -5.92
N LEU A 116 -6.99 -22.84 -4.64
CA LEU A 116 -8.08 -23.66 -4.10
C LEU A 116 -9.41 -22.90 -4.00
N THR A 117 -9.38 -21.58 -4.00
CA THR A 117 -10.59 -20.76 -4.03
C THR A 117 -10.97 -20.51 -5.49
N SER A 118 -12.10 -21.05 -5.95
CA SER A 118 -12.68 -20.75 -7.28
C SER A 118 -13.22 -19.31 -7.39
N ILE A 119 -12.58 -18.36 -6.71
CA ILE A 119 -13.00 -16.97 -6.62
C ILE A 119 -12.31 -16.21 -7.76
N SER A 120 -13.12 -15.71 -8.68
CA SER A 120 -12.64 -14.76 -9.69
C SER A 120 -12.46 -13.38 -9.04
N TYR A 121 -11.39 -12.70 -9.43
CA TYR A 121 -11.11 -11.32 -9.06
C TYR A 121 -11.18 -10.38 -10.26
N ASP A 122 -11.98 -10.70 -11.28
CA ASP A 122 -12.21 -9.84 -12.45
C ASP A 122 -12.59 -8.41 -12.04
N ARG A 123 -12.03 -7.41 -12.73
CA ARG A 123 -12.27 -5.99 -12.47
C ARG A 123 -13.75 -5.61 -12.59
N ASN A 124 -14.52 -6.35 -13.38
CA ASN A 124 -15.94 -6.06 -13.64
C ASN A 124 -16.89 -6.61 -12.56
N ILE A 125 -16.40 -7.41 -11.62
CA ILE A 125 -17.21 -7.94 -10.52
C ILE A 125 -16.78 -7.35 -9.19
N PRO A 126 -17.71 -7.13 -8.22
CA PRO A 126 -17.34 -6.71 -6.88
C PRO A 126 -16.27 -7.64 -6.27
N VAL A 127 -15.29 -7.06 -5.57
CA VAL A 127 -14.25 -7.83 -4.88
C VAL A 127 -14.91 -8.74 -3.85
N ASN A 128 -14.61 -10.03 -3.89
CA ASN A 128 -15.06 -10.96 -2.86
C ASN A 128 -14.37 -10.64 -1.52
N THR A 129 -15.15 -10.32 -0.49
CA THR A 129 -14.65 -9.87 0.81
C THR A 129 -14.54 -10.98 1.86
N SER A 130 -14.90 -12.23 1.53
CA SER A 130 -14.97 -13.34 2.51
C SER A 130 -13.65 -13.64 3.22
N ARG A 131 -12.52 -13.38 2.56
CA ARG A 131 -11.15 -13.60 3.06
C ARG A 131 -10.57 -12.37 3.76
N ILE A 132 -11.28 -11.25 3.75
CA ILE A 132 -10.82 -9.99 4.35
C ILE A 132 -11.22 -9.95 5.82
N GLY A 133 -10.25 -9.75 6.71
CA GLY A 133 -10.48 -9.60 8.14
C GLY A 133 -10.76 -8.14 8.51
N SER A 134 -9.97 -7.22 7.97
CA SER A 134 -10.16 -5.79 8.20
C SER A 134 -9.66 -4.95 7.05
N ILE A 135 -10.31 -3.81 6.84
CA ILE A 135 -9.81 -2.72 6.00
C ILE A 135 -9.79 -1.47 6.88
N ARG A 136 -8.61 -0.88 7.03
CA ARG A 136 -8.45 0.46 7.61
C ARG A 136 -8.09 1.41 6.48
N MET A 137 -8.85 2.49 6.35
CA MET A 137 -8.65 3.47 5.29
C MET A 137 -8.43 4.86 5.89
N GLY A 138 -7.26 5.43 5.60
CA GLY A 138 -6.94 6.84 5.76
C GLY A 138 -7.05 7.53 4.41
N THR A 139 -7.38 8.83 4.44
CA THR A 139 -7.37 9.67 3.26
C THR A 139 -6.86 11.06 3.61
N THR A 140 -6.13 11.65 2.68
CA THR A 140 -5.65 13.03 2.79
C THR A 140 -6.58 14.04 2.11
N VAL A 141 -7.66 13.58 1.47
CA VAL A 141 -8.56 14.42 0.66
C VAL A 141 -9.12 15.59 1.46
N ALA A 142 -9.62 15.35 2.67
CA ALA A 142 -10.18 16.42 3.51
C ALA A 142 -9.13 17.46 3.92
N THR A 143 -7.94 17.00 4.30
CA THR A 143 -6.82 17.88 4.67
C THR A 143 -6.35 18.71 3.48
N ASN A 144 -6.25 18.11 2.29
CA ASN A 144 -5.87 18.83 1.06
C ASN A 144 -6.94 19.87 0.70
N ALA A 145 -8.22 19.50 0.77
CA ALA A 145 -9.31 20.43 0.55
C ALA A 145 -9.28 21.63 1.51
N LEU A 146 -8.96 21.38 2.79
CA LEU A 146 -8.77 22.44 3.78
C LEU A 146 -7.59 23.37 3.43
N LEU A 147 -6.43 22.80 3.11
CA LEU A 147 -5.22 23.55 2.79
C LEU A 147 -5.36 24.37 1.49
N GLU A 148 -6.02 23.79 0.48
CA GLU A 148 -6.28 24.44 -0.80
C GLU A 148 -7.52 25.36 -0.78
N ARG A 149 -8.18 25.48 0.38
CA ARG A 149 -9.43 26.24 0.57
C ARG A 149 -10.54 25.83 -0.41
N LYS A 150 -10.56 24.55 -0.81
CA LYS A 150 -11.58 23.95 -1.68
C LYS A 150 -12.69 23.33 -0.85
N GLY A 151 -13.38 24.17 -0.08
CA GLY A 151 -14.57 23.78 0.68
C GLY A 151 -15.83 24.42 0.12
N GLU A 152 -16.99 23.89 0.50
CA GLU A 152 -18.28 24.50 0.20
C GLU A 152 -18.49 25.79 1.01
N ARG A 153 -19.35 26.70 0.52
CA ARG A 153 -19.70 27.92 1.28
C ARG A 153 -20.44 27.55 2.56
N MET A 154 -19.89 27.97 3.70
CA MET A 154 -20.45 27.69 5.03
C MET A 154 -20.81 28.98 5.76
N GLY A 155 -21.93 28.97 6.49
CA GLY A 155 -22.31 30.04 7.41
C GLY A 155 -22.07 29.61 8.87
N LEU A 156 -21.57 30.52 9.70
CA LEU A 156 -21.39 30.31 11.14
C LEU A 156 -22.46 31.10 11.91
N VAL A 157 -23.34 30.41 12.63
CA VAL A 157 -24.33 31.02 13.53
C VAL A 157 -23.89 30.73 14.96
N ILE A 158 -23.63 31.79 15.72
CA ILE A 158 -23.16 31.69 17.11
C ILE A 158 -24.00 32.61 18.01
N THR A 159 -24.04 32.28 19.30
CA THR A 159 -24.75 33.06 20.30
C THR A 159 -24.22 34.49 20.38
N LYS A 160 -25.14 35.46 20.51
CA LYS A 160 -24.80 36.88 20.68
C LYS A 160 -23.82 37.03 21.85
N GLY A 161 -22.68 37.66 21.59
CA GLY A 161 -21.61 37.87 22.56
C GLY A 161 -20.37 37.00 22.36
N PHE A 162 -20.41 36.01 21.45
CA PHE A 162 -19.25 35.22 21.05
C PHE A 162 -18.76 35.66 19.66
N LYS A 163 -17.44 35.57 19.43
CA LYS A 163 -16.77 35.80 18.15
C LYS A 163 -15.78 34.66 17.91
#